data_AF-A0A0G0KBW3-F1
#
_entry.id   AF-A0A0G0KBW3-F1
#
_cell.length_a   1.000
_cell.length_b   1.000
_cell.length_c   1.000
_cell.angle_alpha   90.00
_cell.angle_beta   90.00
_cell.angle_gamma   90.00
#
_symmetry.space_group_name_H-M   'P 1'
#
loop_
_entity.id
_entity.type
_entity.pdbx_description
1 polymer ?
#
loop_
_entity_poly.entity_id
_entity_poly.type
_entity_poly.pdbx_seq_one_letter_code
_entity_poly.pdbx_strand_id
1 'polypeptide(L)' 'MKPLNILIIAILIYLVWAIWHHRRDKSLTLVILMEYILLAGLVLILILGIYV' A
#
# COMPACT_ATOMS: atom_id res chain seq x y z
N MET A 1 4.20 17.64 10.06
CA MET A 1 4.67 16.25 9.78
C MET A 1 5.51 16.28 8.52
N LYS A 2 6.58 15.48 8.43
CA LYS A 2 7.36 15.38 7.18
C LYS A 2 6.48 14.75 6.07
N PRO A 3 6.59 15.18 4.80
CA PRO A 3 5.83 14.61 3.68
C PRO A 3 5.92 13.08 3.60
N LEU A 4 7.11 12.53 3.87
CA LEU A 4 7.37 11.10 3.94
C LEU A 4 6.48 10.38 4.97
N ASN A 5 6.23 10.98 6.13
CA ASN A 5 5.41 10.38 7.18
C ASN A 5 3.93 10.32 6.77
N ILE A 6 3.44 11.37 6.10
CA ILE A 6 2.06 11.43 5.59
C ILE A 6 1.85 10.32 4.56
N LEU A 7 2.83 10.12 3.67
CA LEU A 7 2.81 9.06 2.68
C LEU A 7 2.82 7.66 3.30
N ILE A 8 3.71 7.41 4.27
CA ILE A 8 3.76 6.12 4.97
C ILE A 8 2.39 5.80 5.60
N ILE A 9 1.78 6.79 6.25
CA ILE A 9 0.44 6.64 6.84
C ILE A 9 -0.61 6.35 5.74
N ALA A 10 -0.57 7.06 4.62
CA ALA A 10 -1.48 6.83 3.50
C ALA A 10 -1.36 5.39 2.92
N ILE A 11 -0.13 4.88 2.80
CA ILE A 11 0.13 3.50 2.34
C ILE A 11 -0.43 2.48 3.33
N LEU A 12 -0.24 2.69 4.62
CA LEU A 12 -0.78 1.81 5.65
C LEU A 12 -2.31 1.80 5.63
N ILE A 13 -2.95 2.97 5.52
CA ILE A 13 -4.39 3.10 5.39
C ILE A 13 -4.88 2.36 4.14
N TYR A 14 -4.20 2.54 3.00
CA TYR A 14 -4.52 1.87 1.75
C TYR A 14 -4.47 0.34 1.88
N LEU A 15 -3.40 -0.22 2.48
CA LEU A 15 -3.27 -1.66 2.69
C LEU A 15 -4.35 -2.21 3.63
N VAL A 16 -4.64 -1.51 4.73
CA VAL A 16 -5.70 -1.92 5.66
C VAL A 16 -7.06 -1.89 4.98
N TRP A 17 -7.35 -0.84 4.22
CA TRP A 17 -8.59 -0.72 3.46
C TRP A 17 -8.71 -1.82 2.41
N ALA A 18 -7.65 -2.10 1.65
CA ALA A 18 -7.64 -3.15 0.63
C ALA A 18 -7.93 -4.53 1.24
N ILE A 19 -7.27 -4.87 2.35
CA ILE A 19 -7.52 -6.13 3.06
C ILE A 19 -8.98 -6.19 3.55
N TRP A 20 -9.49 -5.10 4.14
CA TRP A 20 -10.86 -5.07 4.62
C TRP A 20 -11.89 -5.20 3.49
N HIS A 21 -11.72 -4.46 2.40
CA HIS A 21 -12.56 -4.48 1.21
C HIS A 21 -12.61 -5.89 0.59
N HIS A 22 -11.44 -6.49 0.33
CA HIS A 22 -11.37 -7.83 -0.27
C HIS A 22 -11.84 -8.94 0.67
N ARG A 23 -11.71 -8.78 2.00
CA ARG A 23 -12.30 -9.72 2.97
C ARG A 23 -13.82 -9.63 2.96
N ARG A 24 -14.38 -8.42 2.93
CA ARG A 24 -15.85 -8.20 2.85
C ARG A 24 -16.43 -8.85 1.60
N ASP A 25 -15.73 -8.71 0.48
CA ASP A 25 -16.20 -9.20 -0.82
C ASP A 25 -15.80 -10.65 -1.09
N LYS A 26 -15.17 -11.32 -0.11
CA LYS A 26 -14.64 -12.71 -0.21
C LYS A 26 -13.73 -12.93 -1.43
N SER A 27 -13.10 -11.86 -1.90
CA SER A 27 -12.19 -11.86 -3.04
C SER A 27 -10.73 -11.84 -2.62
N LEU A 28 -10.42 -11.85 -1.31
CA LEU A 28 -9.05 -11.85 -0.83
C LEU A 28 -8.34 -13.18 -1.14
N THR A 29 -7.51 -13.19 -2.17
CA THR A 29 -6.59 -14.28 -2.50
C THR A 29 -5.15 -13.90 -2.12
N LEU A 30 -4.27 -14.89 -2.00
CA LEU A 30 -2.85 -14.63 -1.78
C LEU A 30 -2.24 -13.79 -2.91
N VAL A 31 -2.68 -14.02 -4.16
CA VAL A 31 -2.24 -13.28 -5.34
C VAL A 31 -2.60 -11.80 -5.19
N ILE A 32 -3.87 -11.50 -4.88
CA ILE A 32 -4.33 -10.12 -4.67
C ILE A 32 -3.55 -9.46 -3.52
N LEU A 33 -3.36 -10.16 -2.39
CA LEU A 33 -2.58 -9.61 -1.28
C LEU A 33 -1.15 -9.25 -1.71
N MET A 34 -0.50 -10.09 -2.51
CA MET A 34 0.85 -9.83 -3.03
C MET A 34 0.87 -8.64 -4.00
N GLU A 35 -0.14 -8.49 -4.86
CA GLU A 35 -0.28 -7.33 -5.75
C GLU A 35 -0.31 -6.01 -4.96
N TYR A 36 -1.10 -5.94 -3.89
CA TYR A 36 -1.19 -4.75 -3.05
C TYR A 36 0.13 -4.44 -2.31
N ILE A 37 0.82 -5.48 -1.81
CA ILE A 37 2.12 -5.32 -1.13
C ILE A 37 3.19 -4.82 -2.13
N LEU A 38 3.26 -5.43 -3.31
CA LEU A 38 4.21 -5.04 -4.36
C LEU A 38 3.94 -3.62 -4.86
N LEU A 39 2.66 -3.25 -5.03
CA LEU A 39 2.28 -1.90 -5.42
C LEU A 39 2.69 -0.86 -4.35
N ALA A 40 2.42 -1.14 -3.07
CA ALA A 40 2.85 -0.27 -1.98
C ALA A 40 4.38 -0.12 -1.94
N GLY A 41 5.12 -1.21 -2.14
CA GLY A 41 6.59 -1.20 -2.25
C GLY A 41 7.08 -0.37 -3.43
N LEU A 42 6.46 -0.52 -4.61
CA LEU A 42 6.81 0.26 -5.81
C LEU A 42 6.61 1.76 -5.58
N VAL A 43 5.50 2.16 -4.96
CA VAL A 43 5.24 3.57 -4.63
C VAL A 43 6.32 4.13 -3.70
N LEU A 44 6.76 3.35 -2.70
CA LEU A 44 7.86 3.77 -1.83
C LEU A 44 9.19 3.93 -2.59
N ILE A 45 9.52 2.99 -3.47
CA ILE A 45 10.76 3.03 -4.27
C ILE A 45 10.76 4.25 -5.20
N LEU A 46 9.66 4.49 -5.93
CA LEU A 46 9.56 5.62 -6.84
C LEU A 46 9.73 6.94 -6.09
N ILE A 47 9.11 7.05 -4.92
CA ILE A 47 9.19 8.27 -4.13
C ILE A 47 10.60 8.46 -3.57
N LEU A 48 11.20 7.42 -2.97
CA LEU A 48 12.59 7.50 -2.52
C LEU A 48 13.53 7.86 -3.68
N GLY A 49 13.33 7.31 -4.87
CA GLY A 49 14.12 7.63 -6.06
C GLY A 49 13.91 9.04 -6.62
N ILE A 50 12.78 9.70 -6.32
CA ILE A 50 12.57 11.12 -6.66
C ILE A 50 13.27 12.05 -5.65
N TYR A 51 13.41 11.61 -4.40
CA TYR A 51 14.01 12.39 -3.32
C TYR A 51 15.52 12.13 -3.12
N VAL A 52 16.10 11.16 -3.81
CA VAL A 52 17.55 10.85 -3.88
C VAL A 52 18.14 11.50 -5.12
#